data_AF-A0AAE1UW31-F1
#
_entry.id   AF-A0AAE1UW31-F1
#
_cell.length_a   1.000
_cell.length_b   1.000
_cell.length_c   1.000
_cell.angle_alpha   90.00
_cell.angle_beta   90.00
_cell.angle_gamma   90.00
#
_symmetry.space_group_name_H-M   'P 1'
#
loop_
_entity.id
_entity.type
_entity.pdbx_description
1 polymer ?
#
loop_
_entity_poly.entity_id
_entity_poly.type
_entity_poly.pdbx_seq_one_letter_code
_entity_poly.pdbx_strand_id
1 'polypeptide(L)'
;MESVLSVCVQNSLVHFMHHNAIFMCERLCAEFPSETNMQLLARCYLQNQQAYAAYHVLKGTSMPQSRYLFALSCFQMGLLTEAETALCPPNEPAAEVPNGAAGHYLLGLIYRYTDRRNSSIQHFNQALLLDPLLWAAFEELCILGLCKNNLSNYILCR
;
A
#
# COMPACT_ATOMS: atom_id res chain seq x y z
N MET A 1 27.29 4.97 7.38
CA MET A 1 27.31 5.49 5.99
C MET A 1 25.95 5.24 5.34
N GLU A 2 25.45 4.00 5.36
CA GLU A 2 24.06 3.64 4.99
C GLU A 2 23.00 4.57 5.62
N SER A 3 23.04 4.79 6.93
CA SER A 3 22.06 5.64 7.64
C SER A 3 22.06 7.11 7.19
N VAL A 4 23.20 7.64 6.75
CA VAL A 4 23.29 9.02 6.25
C VAL A 4 22.64 9.10 4.87
N LEU A 5 22.94 8.13 4.00
CA LEU A 5 22.34 8.04 2.67
C LEU A 5 20.82 7.87 2.74
N SER A 6 20.32 7.01 3.63
CA SER A 6 18.87 6.83 3.80
C SER A 6 18.17 8.11 4.24
N VAL A 7 18.80 8.91 5.12
CA VAL A 7 18.27 10.21 5.54
C VAL A 7 18.29 11.21 4.38
N CYS A 8 19.35 11.25 3.57
CA CYS A 8 19.41 12.12 2.39
C CYS A 8 18.33 11.77 1.35
N VAL A 9 18.05 10.48 1.15
CA VAL A 9 16.96 10.02 0.28
C VAL A 9 15.62 10.49 0.83
N GLN A 10 15.34 10.27 2.12
CA GLN A 10 14.10 10.71 2.76
C GLN A 10 13.91 12.23 2.69
N ASN A 11 14.97 12.99 2.93
CA ASN A 11 14.94 14.45 2.80
C ASN A 11 14.59 14.88 1.37
N SER A 12 15.18 14.22 0.37
CA SER A 12 14.86 14.48 -1.04
C SER A 12 13.40 14.17 -1.36
N LEU A 13 12.83 13.11 -0.80
CA LEU A 13 11.41 12.77 -0.96
C LEU A 13 10.49 13.83 -0.33
N VAL A 14 10.82 14.33 0.87
CA VAL A 14 10.06 15.40 1.54
C VAL A 14 10.05 16.68 0.71
N HIS A 15 11.14 16.96 -0.01
CA HIS A 15 11.26 18.10 -0.92
C HIS A 15 10.76 17.81 -2.35
N PHE A 16 10.06 16.69 -2.59
CA PHE A 16 9.53 16.30 -3.90
C PHE A 16 10.60 16.17 -5.00
N MET A 17 11.87 16.01 -4.63
CA MET A 17 12.98 15.81 -5.56
C MET A 17 13.10 14.32 -5.94
N HIS A 18 12.05 13.77 -6.56
CA HIS A 18 11.92 12.33 -6.80
C HIS A 18 13.06 11.74 -7.63
N HIS A 19 13.51 12.43 -8.70
CA HIS A 19 14.64 11.99 -9.52
C HIS A 19 15.94 11.89 -8.72
N ASN A 20 16.20 12.86 -7.83
CA ASN A 20 17.37 12.84 -6.96
C ASN A 20 17.28 11.72 -5.93
N ALA A 21 16.09 11.53 -5.34
CA ALA A 21 15.84 10.46 -4.39
C ALA A 21 16.05 9.08 -5.00
N ILE A 22 15.55 8.84 -6.22
CA ILE A 22 15.73 7.59 -6.96
C ILE A 22 17.23 7.33 -7.19
N PHE A 23 17.94 8.28 -7.78
CA PHE A 23 19.37 8.13 -8.08
C PHE A 23 20.19 7.79 -6.82
N MET A 24 19.96 8.51 -5.73
CA MET A 24 20.64 8.26 -4.46
C MET A 24 20.26 6.89 -3.87
N CYS A 25 19.00 6.49 -4.00
CA CYS A 25 18.49 5.23 -3.44
C CYS A 25 18.95 4.01 -4.24
N GLU A 26 19.10 4.11 -5.57
CA GLU A 26 19.69 3.05 -6.40
C GLU A 26 21.13 2.77 -5.99
N ARG A 27 21.93 3.82 -5.77
CA ARG A 27 23.30 3.68 -5.28
C ARG A 27 23.35 3.07 -3.88
N LEU A 28 22.45 3.50 -3.01
CA LEU A 28 22.30 2.92 -1.67
C LEU A 28 22.00 1.41 -1.75
N CYS A 29 21.08 0.99 -2.62
CA CYS A 29 20.74 -0.43 -2.78
C CYS A 29 21.89 -1.24 -3.42
N ALA A 30 22.66 -0.62 -4.32
CA ALA A 30 23.83 -1.27 -4.94
C ALA A 30 24.96 -1.49 -3.94
N GLU A 31 25.16 -0.56 -2.99
CA GLU A 31 26.21 -0.66 -1.97
C GLU A 31 25.76 -1.51 -0.77
N PHE A 32 24.50 -1.35 -0.35
CA PHE A 32 23.90 -2.02 0.80
C PHE A 32 22.60 -2.73 0.38
N PRO A 33 22.69 -3.92 -0.24
CA PRO A 33 21.51 -4.67 -0.66
C PRO A 33 20.77 -5.20 0.57
N SER A 34 19.66 -4.55 0.91
CA SER A 34 18.77 -4.94 1.99
C SER A 34 17.32 -4.75 1.57
N GLU A 35 16.42 -5.57 2.12
CA GLU A 35 15.01 -5.48 1.78
C GLU A 35 14.37 -4.17 2.28
N THR A 36 14.88 -3.58 3.36
CA THR A 36 14.51 -2.24 3.82
C THR A 36 14.91 -1.15 2.82
N ASN A 37 16.08 -1.25 2.20
CA ASN A 37 16.52 -0.30 1.18
C ASN A 37 15.73 -0.47 -0.12
N MET A 38 15.40 -1.72 -0.49
CA MET A 38 14.50 -2.01 -1.62
C MET A 38 13.09 -1.43 -1.39
N GLN A 39 12.56 -1.48 -0.18
CA GLN A 39 11.29 -0.82 0.17
C GLN A 39 11.37 0.70 -0.01
N LEU A 40 12.49 1.33 0.40
CA LEU A 40 12.70 2.76 0.21
C LEU A 40 12.77 3.13 -1.28
N LEU A 41 13.48 2.33 -2.08
CA LEU A 41 13.58 2.53 -3.53
C LEU A 41 12.22 2.37 -4.21
N ALA A 42 11.46 1.34 -3.84
CA ALA A 42 10.11 1.13 -4.36
C ALA A 42 9.17 2.29 -4.02
N ARG A 43 9.26 2.86 -2.82
CA ARG A 43 8.51 4.09 -2.46
C ARG A 43 8.90 5.27 -3.35
N CYS A 44 10.20 5.45 -3.65
CA CYS A 44 10.67 6.49 -4.58
C CYS A 44 10.05 6.31 -5.97
N TYR A 45 10.05 5.07 -6.48
CA TYR A 45 9.45 4.75 -7.77
C TYR A 45 7.94 4.99 -7.81
N LEU A 46 7.21 4.56 -6.78
CA LEU A 46 5.75 4.77 -6.70
C LEU A 46 5.36 6.24 -6.63
N GLN A 47 6.13 7.07 -5.92
CA GLN A 47 5.91 8.53 -5.90
C GLN A 47 6.18 9.17 -7.27
N ASN A 48 7.13 8.63 -8.04
CA ASN A 48 7.43 9.07 -9.40
C ASN A 48 6.54 8.40 -10.47
N GLN A 49 5.45 7.73 -10.08
CA GLN A 49 4.51 7.01 -10.96
C GLN A 49 5.16 5.86 -11.79
N GLN A 50 6.29 5.33 -11.35
CA GLN A 50 7.02 4.24 -12.00
C GLN A 50 6.67 2.89 -11.35
N ALA A 51 5.38 2.52 -11.39
CA ALA A 51 4.88 1.30 -10.75
C ALA A 51 5.59 0.02 -11.25
N TYR A 52 5.91 -0.04 -12.54
CA TYR A 52 6.62 -1.16 -13.15
C TYR A 52 8.01 -1.41 -12.54
N ALA A 53 8.76 -0.35 -12.23
CA ALA A 53 10.07 -0.47 -11.61
C ALA A 53 9.94 -0.97 -10.16
N ALA A 54 8.97 -0.42 -9.40
CA ALA A 54 8.68 -0.88 -8.05
C ALA A 54 8.26 -2.36 -8.00
N TYR A 55 7.49 -2.82 -8.98
CA TYR A 55 7.08 -4.21 -9.12
C TYR A 55 8.28 -5.15 -9.21
N HIS A 56 9.24 -4.87 -10.10
CA HIS A 56 10.41 -5.74 -10.30
C HIS A 56 11.36 -5.72 -9.11
N VAL A 57 11.52 -4.57 -8.44
CA VAL A 57 12.36 -4.47 -7.24
C VAL A 57 11.81 -5.28 -6.08
N LEU A 58 10.49 -5.34 -5.92
CA LEU A 58 9.85 -6.02 -4.79
C LEU A 58 9.38 -7.45 -5.09
N LYS A 59 9.52 -7.92 -6.33
CA LYS A 59 9.10 -9.27 -6.71
C LYS A 59 9.91 -10.32 -5.95
N GLY A 60 9.21 -11.19 -5.21
CA GLY A 60 9.83 -12.26 -4.41
C GLY A 60 10.27 -11.83 -3.00
N THR A 61 9.89 -10.63 -2.55
CA THR A 61 10.13 -10.18 -1.17
C THR A 61 9.16 -10.80 -0.18
N SER A 62 9.59 -10.96 1.08
CA SER A 62 8.83 -11.67 2.11
C SER A 62 8.28 -10.76 3.22
N MET A 63 8.89 -9.60 3.47
CA MET A 63 8.45 -8.74 4.57
C MET A 63 7.04 -8.19 4.32
N PRO A 64 6.19 -8.05 5.37
CA PRO A 64 4.84 -7.50 5.23
C PRO A 64 4.82 -6.14 4.51
N GLN A 65 5.71 -5.22 4.87
CA GLN A 65 5.78 -3.91 4.25
C GLN A 65 6.13 -3.98 2.75
N SER A 66 7.03 -4.88 2.36
CA SER A 66 7.39 -5.13 0.95
C SER A 66 6.20 -5.68 0.18
N ARG A 67 5.48 -6.66 0.76
CA ARG A 67 4.26 -7.24 0.17
C ARG A 67 3.19 -6.19 -0.08
N TYR A 68 2.97 -5.27 0.87
CA TYR A 68 2.04 -4.15 0.68
C TYR A 68 2.46 -3.24 -0.48
N LEU A 69 3.73 -2.82 -0.55
CA LEU A 69 4.22 -1.96 -1.63
C LEU A 69 4.19 -2.67 -3.00
N PHE A 70 4.47 -3.98 -3.02
CA PHE A 70 4.34 -4.81 -4.20
C PHE A 70 2.88 -4.88 -4.67
N ALA A 71 1.94 -5.14 -3.76
CA ALA A 71 0.51 -5.14 -4.08
C ALA A 71 0.03 -3.78 -4.60
N LEU A 72 0.52 -2.69 -4.02
CA LEU A 72 0.22 -1.33 -4.46
C LEU A 72 0.75 -1.07 -5.89
N SER A 73 1.94 -1.55 -6.21
CA SER A 73 2.49 -1.49 -7.58
C SER A 73 1.65 -2.29 -8.58
N CYS A 74 1.23 -3.51 -8.21
CA CYS A 74 0.35 -4.35 -9.02
C CYS A 74 -1.00 -3.66 -9.26
N PHE A 75 -1.58 -3.05 -8.23
CA PHE A 75 -2.83 -2.31 -8.32
C PHE A 75 -2.73 -1.12 -9.28
N GLN A 76 -1.65 -0.33 -9.21
CA GLN A 76 -1.41 0.78 -10.15
C GLN A 76 -1.24 0.31 -11.60
N MET A 77 -0.75 -0.92 -11.81
CA MET A 77 -0.63 -1.54 -13.12
C MET A 77 -1.90 -2.26 -13.61
N GLY A 78 -2.96 -2.32 -12.79
CA GLY A 78 -4.19 -3.06 -13.10
C GLY A 78 -4.09 -4.58 -12.93
N LEU A 79 -3.00 -5.09 -12.33
CA LEU A 79 -2.78 -6.51 -12.04
C LEU A 79 -3.50 -6.91 -10.74
N LEU A 80 -4.83 -6.85 -10.75
CA LEU A 80 -5.67 -7.00 -9.55
C LEU A 80 -5.54 -8.37 -8.88
N THR A 81 -5.43 -9.44 -9.66
CA THR A 81 -5.28 -10.81 -9.13
C THR A 81 -3.94 -10.98 -8.42
N GLU A 82 -2.87 -10.43 -8.98
CA GLU A 82 -1.53 -10.49 -8.39
C GLU A 82 -1.48 -9.64 -7.10
N ALA A 83 -2.11 -8.46 -7.12
CA ALA A 83 -2.27 -7.62 -5.95
C ALA A 83 -3.03 -8.31 -4.81
N GLU A 84 -4.13 -9.02 -5.12
CA GLU A 84 -4.88 -9.82 -4.14
C GLU A 84 -3.98 -10.89 -3.51
N THR A 85 -3.29 -11.68 -4.34
CA THR A 85 -2.42 -12.76 -3.84
C THR A 85 -1.25 -12.28 -2.99
N ALA A 86 -0.75 -11.07 -3.26
CA ALA A 86 0.32 -10.46 -2.48
C ALA A 86 -0.13 -10.05 -1.06
N LEU A 87 -1.37 -9.58 -0.93
CA LEU A 87 -1.95 -9.16 0.35
C LEU A 87 -2.55 -10.33 1.13
N CYS A 88 -3.20 -11.26 0.43
CA CYS A 88 -3.86 -12.43 0.99
C CYS A 88 -3.47 -13.67 0.16
N PRO A 89 -2.31 -14.30 0.45
CA PRO A 89 -1.91 -15.51 -0.24
C PRO A 89 -2.89 -16.64 0.08
N PRO A 90 -3.37 -17.42 -0.91
CA PRO A 90 -4.36 -18.48 -0.70
C PRO A 90 -3.87 -19.59 0.23
N ASN A 91 -2.55 -19.74 0.37
CA ASN A 91 -1.92 -20.74 1.23
C ASN A 91 -1.93 -20.34 2.71
N GLU A 92 -2.10 -19.06 3.03
CA GLU A 92 -2.09 -18.54 4.41
C GLU A 92 -3.26 -17.57 4.63
N PRO A 93 -4.51 -18.06 4.68
CA PRO A 93 -5.69 -17.22 4.88
C PRO A 93 -5.75 -16.56 6.26
N ALA A 94 -4.93 -17.03 7.21
CA ALA A 94 -4.76 -16.44 8.53
C ALA A 94 -3.62 -15.41 8.61
N ALA A 95 -2.89 -15.18 7.51
CA ALA A 95 -1.85 -14.16 7.48
C ALA A 95 -2.48 -12.77 7.67
N GLU A 96 -1.93 -12.00 8.60
CA GLU A 96 -2.35 -10.62 8.79
C GLU A 96 -2.12 -9.81 7.51
N VAL A 97 -3.13 -9.03 7.13
CA VAL A 97 -3.04 -8.15 5.97
C VAL A 97 -1.96 -7.11 6.24
N PRO A 98 -0.96 -6.97 5.33
CA PRO A 98 0.17 -6.11 5.60
C PRO A 98 -0.25 -4.64 5.64
N ASN A 99 0.44 -3.85 6.48
CA ASN A 99 0.21 -2.40 6.61
C ASN A 99 -1.16 -2.01 7.25
N GLY A 100 -1.80 -2.94 7.96
CA GLY A 100 -2.98 -2.66 8.81
C GLY A 100 -4.18 -2.10 8.04
N ALA A 101 -4.71 -0.96 8.48
CA ALA A 101 -5.88 -0.31 7.87
C ALA A 101 -5.69 -0.02 6.37
N ALA A 102 -4.52 0.45 5.97
CA ALA A 102 -4.22 0.75 4.56
C ALA A 102 -4.18 -0.51 3.68
N GLY A 103 -3.72 -1.65 4.22
CA GLY A 103 -3.77 -2.93 3.52
C GLY A 103 -5.19 -3.43 3.31
N HIS A 104 -6.03 -3.34 4.35
CA HIS A 104 -7.45 -3.68 4.23
C HIS A 104 -8.19 -2.75 3.27
N TYR A 105 -7.87 -1.45 3.26
CA TYR A 105 -8.39 -0.52 2.28
C TYR A 105 -8.02 -0.91 0.84
N LEU A 106 -6.76 -1.27 0.59
CA LEU A 106 -6.31 -1.71 -0.73
C LEU A 106 -7.01 -3.01 -1.18
N LEU A 107 -7.19 -3.99 -0.28
CA LEU A 107 -8.00 -5.18 -0.56
C LEU A 107 -9.46 -4.82 -0.87
N GLY A 108 -10.04 -3.89 -0.13
CA GLY A 108 -11.39 -3.38 -0.36
C GLY A 108 -11.54 -2.80 -1.77
N LEU A 109 -10.55 -2.02 -2.23
CA LEU A 109 -10.50 -1.51 -3.60
C LEU A 109 -10.41 -2.66 -4.62
N ILE A 110 -9.47 -3.59 -4.45
CA ILE A 110 -9.29 -4.75 -5.35
C ILE A 110 -10.60 -5.54 -5.49
N TYR A 111 -11.31 -5.77 -4.38
CA TYR A 111 -12.60 -6.44 -4.41
C TYR A 111 -13.72 -5.64 -5.06
N ARG A 112 -13.68 -4.31 -4.97
CA ARG A 112 -14.63 -3.48 -5.72
C ARG A 112 -14.39 -3.60 -7.23
N TYR A 113 -13.13 -3.55 -7.67
CA TYR A 113 -12.77 -3.65 -9.09
C TYR A 113 -12.94 -5.06 -9.68
N THR A 114 -12.97 -6.10 -8.84
CA THR A 114 -13.26 -7.48 -9.23
C THR A 114 -14.74 -7.87 -9.04
N ASP A 115 -15.62 -6.89 -8.81
CA ASP A 115 -17.08 -7.04 -8.62
C ASP A 115 -17.48 -7.90 -7.40
N ARG A 116 -16.57 -8.07 -6.44
CA ARG A 116 -16.79 -8.78 -5.16
C ARG A 116 -17.26 -7.81 -4.07
N ARG A 117 -18.42 -7.19 -4.31
CA ARG A 117 -18.96 -6.12 -3.46
C ARG A 117 -19.03 -6.46 -1.97
N ASN A 118 -19.52 -7.63 -1.60
CA ASN A 118 -19.68 -8.01 -0.18
C ASN A 118 -18.33 -8.11 0.54
N SER A 119 -17.31 -8.67 -0.11
CA SER A 119 -15.94 -8.73 0.43
C SER A 119 -15.32 -7.34 0.53
N SER A 120 -15.56 -6.48 -0.46
CA SER A 120 -15.11 -5.08 -0.44
C SER A 120 -15.61 -4.33 0.81
N ILE A 121 -16.91 -4.46 1.11
CA ILE A 121 -17.55 -3.86 2.30
C ILE A 121 -16.92 -4.37 3.60
N GLN A 122 -16.69 -5.68 3.71
CA GLN A 122 -16.08 -6.29 4.90
C GLN A 122 -14.70 -5.68 5.18
N HIS A 123 -13.87 -5.54 4.14
CA HIS A 123 -12.53 -4.99 4.30
C HIS A 123 -12.50 -3.48 4.55
N PHE A 124 -13.41 -2.68 3.99
CA PHE A 124 -13.51 -1.27 4.34
C PHE A 124 -13.96 -1.08 5.79
N ASN A 125 -14.91 -1.88 6.28
CA ASN A 125 -15.28 -1.86 7.70
C ASN A 125 -14.09 -2.26 8.59
N GLN A 126 -13.33 -3.30 8.22
CA GLN A 126 -12.13 -3.69 8.95
C GLN A 126 -11.07 -2.58 8.97
N ALA A 127 -10.90 -1.86 7.85
CA ALA A 127 -10.00 -0.73 7.77
C ALA A 127 -10.41 0.40 8.74
N LEU A 128 -11.71 0.71 8.83
CA LEU A 128 -12.25 1.70 9.77
C LEU A 128 -12.20 1.26 11.24
N LEU A 129 -12.27 -0.05 11.52
CA LEU A 129 -12.07 -0.57 12.87
C LEU A 129 -10.62 -0.38 13.34
N LEU A 130 -9.65 -0.49 12.43
CA LEU A 130 -8.23 -0.29 12.72
C LEU A 130 -7.84 1.19 12.74
N ASP A 131 -8.39 1.99 11.82
CA ASP A 131 -8.20 3.42 11.73
C ASP A 131 -9.53 4.13 11.49
N PRO A 132 -10.21 4.58 12.57
CA PRO A 132 -11.47 5.31 12.47
C PRO A 132 -11.38 6.63 11.69
N LEU A 133 -10.18 7.17 11.46
CA LEU A 133 -9.97 8.42 10.73
C LEU A 133 -9.72 8.22 9.24
N LEU A 134 -9.76 6.97 8.75
CA LEU A 134 -9.56 6.65 7.34
C LEU A 134 -10.76 7.04 6.48
N TRP A 135 -10.90 8.34 6.20
CA TRP A 135 -11.98 8.91 5.38
C TRP A 135 -12.15 8.17 4.05
N ALA A 136 -11.05 7.81 3.38
CA ALA A 136 -11.10 7.12 2.09
C ALA A 136 -11.88 5.80 2.15
N ALA A 137 -11.76 5.02 3.23
CA ALA A 137 -12.55 3.79 3.38
C ALA A 137 -14.04 4.08 3.61
N PHE A 138 -14.35 5.14 4.35
CA PHE A 138 -15.74 5.56 4.58
C PHE A 138 -16.41 6.08 3.30
N GLU A 139 -15.70 6.90 2.53
CA GLU A 139 -16.18 7.42 1.24
C GLU A 139 -16.56 6.26 0.30
N GLU A 140 -15.74 5.21 0.26
CA GLU A 140 -16.02 4.04 -0.56
C GLU A 140 -17.25 3.24 -0.09
N LEU A 141 -17.49 3.16 1.22
CA LEU A 141 -18.73 2.58 1.75
C LEU A 141 -19.97 3.41 1.36
N CYS A 142 -19.85 4.74 1.30
CA CYS A 142 -20.92 5.61 0.80
C CYS A 142 -21.20 5.40 -0.68
N ILE A 143 -20.16 5.30 -1.51
CA ILE A 143 -20.30 4.99 -2.95
C ILE A 143 -20.98 3.62 -3.13
N LEU A 144 -20.70 2.66 -2.25
CA LEU A 144 -21.37 1.38 -2.16
C LEU A 144 -22.78 1.44 -1.50
N GLY A 145 -23.36 2.62 -1.32
CA GLY A 145 -24.76 2.80 -0.89
C GLY A 145 -25.05 2.39 0.56
N LEU A 146 -24.02 2.19 1.39
CA LEU A 146 -24.19 1.77 2.79
C LEU A 146 -24.39 2.94 3.76
N CYS A 147 -24.27 4.18 3.28
CA CYS A 147 -24.41 5.38 4.10
C CYS A 147 -25.85 5.69 4.56
N LYS A 148 -26.78 4.73 4.56
CA LYS A 148 -28.12 4.94 5.14
C LYS A 148 -28.26 4.48 6.59
N ASN A 149 -27.43 3.56 7.08
CA ASN A 149 -27.72 2.87 8.36
C ASN A 149 -26.73 3.14 9.51
N ASN A 150 -25.54 3.72 9.27
CA ASN A 150 -24.46 3.78 10.28
C ASN A 150 -23.80 5.17 10.46
N LEU A 151 -24.41 6.27 10.00
CA LEU A 151 -23.84 7.63 10.15
C LEU A 151 -23.56 8.01 11.62
N SER A 152 -24.31 7.46 12.57
CA SER A 152 -24.23 7.84 13.98
C SER A 152 -22.94 7.41 14.69
N ASN A 153 -22.18 6.43 14.15
CA ASN A 153 -20.97 5.92 14.81
C ASN A 153 -19.64 6.42 14.20
N TYR A 154 -19.65 6.95 12.98
CA TYR A 154 -18.40 7.26 12.26
C TYR A 154 -18.13 8.75 12.03
N ILE A 155 -19.13 9.62 12.19
CA ILE A 155 -18.98 11.07 11.91
C ILE A 155 -18.84 11.93 13.18
N LEU A 156 -19.03 11.40 14.39
CA LEU A 156 -18.89 12.16 15.64
C LEU A 156 -17.45 12.16 16.20
N CYS A 157 -16.51 12.61 15.37
CA CYS A 157 -15.30 13.27 15.84
C CYS A 157 -15.17 14.67 15.20
N ARG A 158 -16.26 15.45 15.27
CA ARG A 158 -16.25 16.91 15.42
C ARG A 158 -17.62 17.44 15.80
#